data_AF-A0A1M6UAK0-F1
#
_entry.id   AF-A0A1M6UAK0-F1
#
_cell.length_a   1.000
_cell.length_b   1.000
_cell.length_c   1.000
_cell.angle_alpha   90.00
_cell.angle_beta   90.00
_cell.angle_gamma   90.00
#
_symmetry.space_group_name_H-M   'P 1'
#
loop_
_entity.id
_entity.type
_entity.pdbx_description
1 polymer ?
#
loop_
_entity_poly.entity_id
_entity_poly.type
_entity_poly.pdbx_seq_one_letter_code
_entity_poly.pdbx_strand_id
1 'polypeptide(L)'
;MKITLDLSKLVEEGKLSPVEAERLRRLAAKDTSSLAINLLVGFGVVAVSVGALALAPRPETALILGLVAFAVGLALTFPGKEQWSLFAQICLVAGALMFSGGVLAFGKGALTAMLIVTVALALASIVARSSLLMAAAVLTLGACLGARTGYWHATYMLAIYEPLLTIVLFSLIALGTYYASKLLSADYERLALVAARTSVFMVNFGFWIGSLWGDRLLLIRSLLQGNPNLVTNYSEVIPPLPFVIGWTVALLGAGIWAVWENRRWMVNITAVFFGIHFYTQWFERLGLAPMSVLVGGLLMLAFALGLWAFNRRLATPTGASRTWEEVGQ
;
A
#
# COMPACT_ATOMS: atom_id res chain seq x y z
N MET A 1 13.88 10.25 -4.23
CA MET A 1 14.29 9.10 -5.12
C MET A 1 15.37 8.25 -4.46
N LYS A 2 15.19 6.93 -4.30
CA LYS A 2 16.20 6.00 -3.74
C LYS A 2 16.88 5.23 -4.87
N ILE A 3 18.22 5.32 -4.96
CA ILE A 3 19.03 4.62 -5.96
C ILE A 3 19.72 3.44 -5.26
N THR A 4 19.59 2.24 -5.82
CA THR A 4 20.30 1.05 -5.33
C THR A 4 21.52 0.83 -6.20
N LEU A 5 22.71 0.87 -5.59
CA LEU A 5 24.00 0.65 -6.25
C LEU A 5 24.61 -0.65 -5.77
N ASP A 6 25.16 -1.43 -6.71
CA ASP A 6 26.03 -2.56 -6.38
C ASP A 6 27.45 -2.03 -6.17
N LEU A 7 27.78 -1.72 -4.93
CA LEU A 7 29.05 -1.10 -4.57
C LEU A 7 30.25 -2.01 -4.90
N SER A 8 30.08 -3.34 -4.76
CA SER A 8 31.14 -4.31 -5.07
C SER A 8 31.45 -4.29 -6.56
N LYS A 9 30.42 -4.36 -7.40
CA LYS A 9 30.57 -4.31 -8.85
C LYS A 9 31.16 -2.99 -9.33
N LEU A 10 30.80 -1.86 -8.72
CA LEU A 10 31.34 -0.55 -9.08
C LEU A 10 32.83 -0.40 -8.72
N VAL A 11 33.28 -1.08 -7.66
CA VAL A 11 34.71 -1.15 -7.31
C VAL A 11 35.46 -2.06 -8.30
N GLU A 12 34.89 -3.22 -8.66
CA GLU A 12 35.46 -4.12 -9.68
C GLU A 12 35.58 -3.45 -11.05
N GLU A 13 34.57 -2.66 -11.45
CA GLU A 13 34.57 -1.89 -12.70
C GLU A 13 35.48 -0.65 -12.65
N GLY A 14 36.16 -0.38 -11.53
CA GLY A 14 37.02 0.80 -11.36
C GLY A 14 36.28 2.14 -11.33
N LYS A 15 34.94 2.12 -11.26
CA LYS A 15 34.07 3.32 -11.24
C LYS A 15 33.96 3.95 -9.86
N LEU A 16 34.38 3.24 -8.81
CA LEU A 16 34.33 3.70 -7.43
C LEU A 16 35.56 3.23 -6.67
N SER A 17 36.15 4.08 -5.83
CA SER A 17 37.24 3.65 -4.96
C SER A 17 36.71 2.76 -3.81
N PRO A 18 37.51 1.81 -3.28
CA PRO A 18 37.11 1.00 -2.12
C PRO A 18 36.76 1.84 -0.88
N VAL A 19 37.43 2.98 -0.70
CA VAL A 19 37.18 3.91 0.42
C VAL A 19 35.82 4.60 0.27
N GLU A 20 35.48 5.01 -0.95
CA GLU A 20 34.21 5.65 -1.24
C GLU A 20 33.04 4.65 -1.22
N ALA A 21 33.28 3.41 -1.67
CA ALA A 21 32.36 2.30 -1.50
C ALA A 21 32.04 2.08 -0.01
N GLU A 22 33.05 2.06 0.84
CA GLU A 22 32.86 1.87 2.28
C GLU A 22 32.15 3.07 2.93
N ARG A 23 32.42 4.31 2.50
CA ARG A 23 31.69 5.50 2.94
C ARG A 23 30.21 5.41 2.55
N LEU A 24 29.89 5.11 1.30
CA LEU A 24 28.50 4.94 0.82
C LEU A 24 27.81 3.79 1.54
N ARG A 25 28.54 2.69 1.78
CA ARG A 25 28.05 1.54 2.55
C ARG A 25 27.68 1.93 3.98
N ARG A 26 28.52 2.71 4.68
CA ARG A 26 28.20 3.20 6.03
C ARG A 26 26.99 4.14 6.04
N LEU A 27 26.86 5.01 5.04
CA LEU A 27 25.69 5.87 4.88
C LEU A 27 24.42 5.05 4.62
N ALA A 28 24.51 3.96 3.84
CA ALA A 28 23.40 3.06 3.53
C ALA A 28 23.10 2.02 4.63
N ALA A 29 24.07 1.68 5.48
CA ALA A 29 23.94 0.71 6.56
C ALA A 29 22.95 1.18 7.65
N LYS A 30 22.82 2.49 7.85
CA LYS A 30 21.75 3.07 8.70
C LYS A 30 20.34 2.74 8.19
N ASP A 31 20.18 2.49 6.89
CA ASP A 31 18.88 2.33 6.24
C ASP A 31 18.44 0.86 6.07
N THR A 32 19.38 -0.08 5.87
CA THR A 32 19.06 -1.38 5.24
C THR A 32 18.82 -2.52 6.25
N SER A 33 19.56 -2.58 7.36
CA SER A 33 19.25 -3.48 8.50
C SER A 33 17.97 -3.06 9.24
N SER A 34 17.50 -1.84 8.98
CA SER A 34 16.32 -1.28 9.63
C SER A 34 15.00 -1.87 9.12
N LEU A 35 14.92 -2.42 7.90
CA LEU A 35 13.60 -2.75 7.32
C LEU A 35 12.89 -3.90 8.05
N ALA A 36 13.57 -5.02 8.29
CA ALA A 36 12.98 -6.15 9.00
C ALA A 36 12.63 -5.80 10.45
N ILE A 37 13.53 -5.08 11.14
CA ILE A 37 13.31 -4.58 12.50
C ILE A 37 12.13 -3.60 12.53
N ASN A 38 12.08 -2.64 11.61
CA ASN A 38 10.97 -1.68 11.50
C ASN A 38 9.64 -2.39 11.21
N LEU A 39 9.66 -3.47 10.43
CA LEU A 39 8.48 -4.28 10.15
C LEU A 39 8.01 -5.01 11.42
N LEU A 40 8.93 -5.68 12.14
CA LEU A 40 8.62 -6.37 13.40
C LEU A 40 8.15 -5.41 14.48
N VAL A 41 8.81 -4.27 14.65
CA VAL A 41 8.39 -3.20 15.58
C VAL A 41 7.03 -2.67 15.16
N GLY A 42 6.80 -2.39 13.88
CA GLY A 42 5.51 -1.95 13.37
C GLY A 42 4.38 -2.93 13.68
N PHE A 43 4.58 -4.22 13.38
CA PHE A 43 3.62 -5.28 13.73
C PHE A 43 3.43 -5.44 15.23
N GLY A 44 4.51 -5.35 16.02
CA GLY A 44 4.46 -5.39 17.47
C GLY A 44 3.62 -4.24 18.04
N VAL A 45 3.81 -3.01 17.55
CA VAL A 45 3.02 -1.85 17.97
C VAL A 45 1.54 -2.01 17.60
N VAL A 46 1.23 -2.52 16.41
CA VAL A 46 -0.15 -2.83 16.02
C VAL A 46 -0.75 -3.88 16.94
N ALA A 47 -0.04 -4.99 17.19
CA ALA A 47 -0.50 -6.07 18.07
C ALA A 47 -0.73 -5.59 19.51
N VAL A 48 0.19 -4.78 20.06
CA VAL A 48 0.02 -4.17 21.39
C VAL A 48 -1.19 -3.25 21.41
N SER A 49 -1.39 -2.43 20.38
CA SER A 49 -2.54 -1.51 20.30
C SER A 49 -3.87 -2.27 20.24
N VAL A 50 -3.94 -3.34 19.44
CA VAL A 50 -5.12 -4.20 19.33
C VAL A 50 -5.35 -4.97 20.64
N GLY A 51 -4.30 -5.52 21.25
CA GLY A 51 -4.39 -6.21 22.54
C GLY A 51 -4.85 -5.29 23.66
N ALA A 52 -4.32 -4.06 23.73
CA ALA A 52 -4.75 -3.05 24.69
C ALA A 52 -6.21 -2.65 24.46
N LEU A 53 -6.65 -2.52 23.20
CA LEU A 53 -8.04 -2.26 22.86
C LEU A 53 -8.95 -3.41 23.28
N ALA A 54 -8.52 -4.66 23.09
CA ALA A 54 -9.28 -5.85 23.48
C ALA A 54 -9.39 -6.01 25.01
N LEU A 55 -8.38 -5.56 25.75
CA LEU A 55 -8.39 -5.53 27.22
C LEU A 55 -9.14 -4.32 27.79
N ALA A 56 -9.38 -3.28 26.99
CA ALA A 56 -10.08 -2.10 27.45
C ALA A 56 -11.55 -2.44 27.74
N PRO A 57 -12.03 -2.29 28.98
CA PRO A 57 -13.39 -2.69 29.35
C PRO A 57 -14.46 -1.82 28.70
N ARG A 58 -14.10 -0.61 28.25
CA ARG A 58 -14.99 0.34 27.58
C ARG A 58 -14.27 1.11 26.47
N PRO A 59 -14.95 1.48 25.36
CA PRO A 59 -14.36 2.27 24.27
C PRO A 59 -13.75 3.60 24.72
N GLU A 60 -14.35 4.25 25.73
CA GLU A 60 -13.88 5.52 26.29
C GLU A 60 -12.49 5.38 26.93
N THR A 61 -12.22 4.24 27.57
CA THR A 61 -10.91 3.96 28.16
C THR A 61 -9.84 3.88 27.07
N ALA A 62 -10.13 3.21 25.96
CA ALA A 62 -9.20 3.13 24.84
C ALA A 62 -8.94 4.49 24.18
N LEU A 63 -9.97 5.33 24.06
CA LEU A 63 -9.85 6.70 23.57
C LEU A 63 -8.90 7.53 24.43
N ILE A 64 -9.15 7.55 25.75
CA ILE A 64 -8.38 8.35 26.70
C ILE A 64 -6.94 7.85 26.76
N LEU A 65 -6.72 6.54 26.88
CA LEU A 65 -5.37 5.97 26.90
C LEU A 65 -4.62 6.25 25.59
N GLY A 66 -5.31 6.17 24.45
CA GLY A 66 -4.74 6.52 23.15
C GLY A 66 -4.28 7.98 23.08
N LEU A 67 -5.13 8.92 23.54
CA LEU A 67 -4.80 10.35 23.58
C LEU A 67 -3.63 10.63 24.54
N VAL A 68 -3.62 10.03 25.73
CA VAL A 68 -2.53 10.18 26.70
C VAL A 68 -1.22 9.65 26.14
N ALA A 69 -1.22 8.46 25.56
CA ALA A 69 -0.03 7.89 24.93
C ALA A 69 0.49 8.76 23.78
N PHE A 70 -0.41 9.28 22.94
CA PHE A 70 -0.04 10.19 21.86
C PHE A 70 0.57 11.49 22.39
N ALA A 71 -0.03 12.09 23.42
CA ALA A 71 0.48 13.31 24.06
C ALA A 71 1.85 13.11 24.72
N VAL A 72 2.07 11.96 25.37
CA VAL A 72 3.40 11.58 25.89
C VAL A 72 4.41 11.46 24.76
N GLY A 73 4.03 10.81 23.64
CA GLY A 73 4.88 10.72 22.46
C GLY A 73 5.28 12.10 21.91
N LEU A 74 4.33 13.04 21.85
CA LEU A 74 4.61 14.42 21.46
C LEU A 74 5.53 15.13 22.45
N ALA A 75 5.25 15.02 23.75
CA ALA A 75 6.07 15.65 24.79
C ALA A 75 7.52 15.16 24.75
N LEU A 76 7.76 13.91 24.33
CA LEU A 76 9.08 13.31 24.21
C LEU A 76 9.82 13.65 22.91
N THR A 77 9.13 14.14 21.87
CA THR A 77 9.80 14.59 20.64
C THR A 77 10.34 16.01 20.75
N PHE A 78 9.75 16.88 21.59
CA PHE A 78 10.20 18.27 21.79
C PHE A 78 11.63 18.45 22.36
N PRO A 79 12.14 17.62 23.30
CA PRO A 79 13.44 17.85 23.93
C PRO A 79 14.65 17.56 23.05
N GLY A 80 14.48 17.06 21.82
CA GLY A 80 15.57 16.80 20.87
C GLY A 80 16.58 15.73 21.30
N LYS A 81 16.32 14.99 22.39
CA LYS A 81 17.23 13.97 22.91
C LYS A 81 17.05 12.66 22.12
N GLU A 82 18.02 12.31 21.27
CA GLU A 82 18.00 11.10 20.41
C GLU A 82 17.63 9.81 21.18
N GLN A 83 18.04 9.69 22.45
CA GLN A 83 17.79 8.52 23.30
C GLN A 83 16.30 8.16 23.48
N TRP A 84 15.37 9.11 23.37
CA TRP A 84 13.93 8.85 23.54
C TRP A 84 13.18 8.72 22.22
N SER A 85 13.86 8.89 21.08
CA SER A 85 13.22 8.97 19.75
C SER A 85 12.39 7.72 19.42
N LEU A 86 12.92 6.53 19.67
CA LEU A 86 12.21 5.27 19.42
C LEU A 86 10.97 5.13 20.32
N PHE A 87 11.12 5.42 21.61
CA PHE A 87 10.01 5.32 22.57
C PHE A 87 8.91 6.33 22.25
N ALA A 88 9.29 7.58 21.92
CA ALA A 88 8.37 8.61 21.47
C ALA A 88 7.59 8.17 20.21
N GLN A 89 8.28 7.58 19.23
CA GLN A 89 7.65 7.04 18.02
C GLN A 89 6.66 5.92 18.32
N ILE A 90 7.01 4.99 19.23
CA ILE A 90 6.12 3.92 19.68
C ILE A 90 4.87 4.53 20.33
N CYS A 91 5.02 5.48 21.25
CA CYS A 91 3.92 6.17 21.92
C CYS A 91 2.98 6.90 20.93
N LEU A 92 3.54 7.60 19.95
CA LEU A 92 2.75 8.28 18.90
C LEU A 92 1.95 7.29 18.06
N VAL A 93 2.58 6.21 17.58
CA VAL A 93 1.91 5.23 16.73
C VAL A 93 0.87 4.44 17.53
N ALA A 94 1.24 3.93 18.70
CA ALA A 94 0.32 3.19 19.57
C ALA A 94 -0.87 4.06 20.01
N GLY A 95 -0.60 5.30 20.42
CA GLY A 95 -1.63 6.25 20.83
C GLY A 95 -2.63 6.55 19.72
N ALA A 96 -2.15 6.79 18.49
CA ALA A 96 -3.00 7.02 17.33
C ALA A 96 -3.87 5.80 16.98
N LEU A 97 -3.30 4.59 17.05
CA LEU A 97 -4.03 3.34 16.77
C LEU A 97 -5.07 3.02 17.86
N MET A 98 -4.73 3.21 19.14
CA MET A 98 -5.66 3.00 20.26
C MET A 98 -6.82 4.01 20.21
N PHE A 99 -6.52 5.29 19.98
CA PHE A 99 -7.55 6.31 19.77
C PHE A 99 -8.47 5.92 18.61
N SER A 100 -7.89 5.53 17.48
CA SER A 100 -8.64 5.11 16.29
C SER A 100 -9.55 3.91 16.57
N GLY A 101 -9.03 2.89 17.25
CA GLY A 101 -9.80 1.72 17.68
C GLY A 101 -10.95 2.07 18.62
N GLY A 102 -10.70 2.96 19.58
CA GLY A 102 -11.74 3.49 20.48
C GLY A 102 -12.85 4.23 19.75
N VAL A 103 -12.51 5.09 18.77
CA VAL A 103 -13.51 5.80 17.94
C VAL A 103 -14.36 4.82 17.13
N LEU A 104 -13.73 3.82 16.50
CA LEU A 104 -14.45 2.81 15.73
C LEU A 104 -15.39 1.97 16.60
N ALA A 105 -14.93 1.57 17.79
CA ALA A 105 -15.73 0.81 18.75
C ALA A 105 -16.92 1.61 19.27
N PHE A 106 -16.69 2.88 19.64
CA PHE A 106 -17.74 3.80 20.09
C PHE A 106 -18.78 4.07 18.99
N GLY A 107 -18.30 4.31 17.77
CA GLY A 107 -19.14 4.60 16.61
C GLY A 107 -19.84 3.38 16.00
N LYS A 108 -19.62 2.16 16.53
CA LYS A 108 -20.22 0.90 16.05
C LYS A 108 -20.12 0.72 14.53
N GLY A 109 -18.98 1.14 13.95
CA GLY A 109 -18.74 1.04 12.50
C GLY A 109 -19.50 2.07 11.64
N ALA A 110 -20.04 3.14 12.22
CA ALA A 110 -20.64 4.24 11.46
C ALA A 110 -19.63 4.92 10.52
N LEU A 111 -20.12 5.41 9.37
CA LEU A 111 -19.32 6.13 8.38
C LEU A 111 -18.61 7.35 9.00
N THR A 112 -19.29 8.08 9.89
CA THR A 112 -18.72 9.24 10.59
C THR A 112 -17.52 8.86 11.43
N ALA A 113 -17.56 7.74 12.14
CA ALA A 113 -16.44 7.24 12.93
C ALA A 113 -15.24 6.87 12.03
N MET A 114 -15.49 6.22 10.89
CA MET A 114 -14.44 5.88 9.92
C MET A 114 -13.80 7.12 9.29
N LEU A 115 -14.58 8.16 9.00
CA LEU A 115 -14.06 9.44 8.52
C LEU A 115 -13.21 10.15 9.59
N ILE A 116 -13.67 10.20 10.84
CA ILE A 116 -12.91 10.77 11.96
C ILE A 116 -11.56 10.05 12.10
N VAL A 117 -11.59 8.71 12.07
CA VAL A 117 -10.38 7.89 12.18
C VAL A 117 -9.44 8.10 11.00
N THR A 118 -9.99 8.19 9.79
CA THR A 118 -9.20 8.47 8.57
C THR A 118 -8.45 9.79 8.70
N VAL A 119 -9.14 10.86 9.12
CA VAL A 119 -8.53 12.18 9.34
C VAL A 119 -7.52 12.13 10.48
N ALA A 120 -7.86 11.51 11.60
CA ALA A 120 -6.97 11.39 12.76
C ALA A 120 -5.68 10.64 12.42
N LEU A 121 -5.76 9.50 11.72
CA LEU A 121 -4.60 8.73 11.27
C LEU A 121 -3.76 9.52 10.26
N ALA A 122 -4.39 10.24 9.32
CA ALA A 122 -3.67 11.06 8.35
C ALA A 122 -2.88 12.19 9.06
N LEU A 123 -3.53 12.94 9.97
CA LEU A 123 -2.86 13.99 10.75
C LEU A 123 -1.77 13.41 11.65
N ALA A 124 -2.05 12.33 12.38
CA ALA A 124 -1.07 11.65 13.21
C ALA A 124 0.12 11.14 12.39
N SER A 125 -0.10 10.68 11.16
CA SER A 125 0.98 10.24 10.27
C SER A 125 1.93 11.37 9.86
N ILE A 126 1.39 12.58 9.66
CA ILE A 126 2.18 13.77 9.31
C ILE A 126 3.00 14.20 10.53
N VAL A 127 2.36 14.29 11.69
CA VAL A 127 2.99 14.70 12.94
C VAL A 127 4.07 13.70 13.38
N ALA A 128 3.77 12.40 13.32
CA ALA A 128 4.69 11.33 13.71
C ALA A 128 5.63 10.89 12.58
N ARG A 129 5.56 11.51 11.39
CA ARG A 129 6.30 11.10 10.18
C ARG A 129 6.22 9.59 9.90
N SER A 130 5.04 8.99 10.14
CA SER A 130 4.85 7.54 10.17
C SER A 130 4.20 7.01 8.89
N SER A 131 4.97 6.25 8.11
CA SER A 131 4.44 5.54 6.93
C SER A 131 3.36 4.53 7.28
N LEU A 132 3.45 3.88 8.45
CA LEU A 132 2.44 2.91 8.90
C LEU A 132 1.08 3.58 9.10
N LEU A 133 1.05 4.72 9.81
CA LEU A 133 -0.18 5.48 10.04
C LEU A 133 -0.76 6.03 8.74
N MET A 134 0.10 6.49 7.81
CA MET A 134 -0.35 6.97 6.51
C MET A 134 -1.01 5.85 5.69
N ALA A 135 -0.39 4.66 5.65
CA ALA A 135 -1.00 3.50 5.00
C ALA A 135 -2.33 3.12 5.66
N ALA A 136 -2.39 3.11 7.00
CA ALA A 136 -3.62 2.84 7.74
C ALA A 136 -4.72 3.88 7.47
N ALA A 137 -4.36 5.16 7.30
CA ALA A 137 -5.31 6.22 6.93
C ALA A 137 -5.95 5.94 5.56
N VAL A 138 -5.13 5.61 4.55
CA VAL A 138 -5.61 5.26 3.20
C VAL A 138 -6.51 4.01 3.22
N LEU A 139 -6.15 2.99 4.00
CA LEU A 139 -6.98 1.79 4.14
C LEU A 139 -8.30 2.07 4.87
N THR A 140 -8.28 2.93 5.89
CA THR A 140 -9.49 3.36 6.61
C THR A 140 -10.42 4.19 5.72
N LEU A 141 -9.85 5.03 4.84
CA LEU A 141 -10.63 5.70 3.81
C LEU A 141 -11.33 4.69 2.89
N GLY A 142 -10.68 3.56 2.60
CA GLY A 142 -11.29 2.46 1.85
C GLY A 142 -12.49 1.87 2.58
N ALA A 143 -12.38 1.72 3.91
CA ALA A 143 -13.49 1.25 4.73
C ALA A 143 -14.71 2.18 4.72
N CYS A 144 -14.52 3.47 4.44
CA CYS A 144 -15.61 4.43 4.22
C CYS A 144 -16.41 4.12 2.94
N LEU A 145 -15.78 3.49 1.94
CA LEU A 145 -16.42 3.03 0.70
C LEU A 145 -16.90 1.57 0.78
N GLY A 146 -16.98 1.02 1.99
CA GLY A 146 -17.41 -0.35 2.20
C GLY A 146 -16.32 -1.39 2.01
N ALA A 147 -15.03 -1.02 2.01
CA ALA A 147 -14.00 -2.04 2.15
C ALA A 147 -14.13 -2.73 3.53
N ARG A 148 -14.19 -4.07 3.53
CA ARG A 148 -14.29 -4.90 4.73
C ARG A 148 -13.37 -6.10 4.61
N THR A 149 -12.85 -6.53 5.74
CA THR A 149 -12.16 -7.82 5.88
C THR A 149 -12.90 -8.69 6.89
N GLY A 150 -12.84 -10.00 6.70
CA GLY A 150 -13.46 -10.97 7.59
C GLY A 150 -12.60 -12.21 7.74
N TYR A 151 -12.77 -12.91 8.87
CA TYR A 151 -12.15 -14.19 9.12
C TYR A 151 -13.21 -15.16 9.65
N TRP A 152 -13.30 -16.34 9.04
CA TRP A 152 -14.21 -17.41 9.47
C TRP A 152 -13.56 -18.77 9.24
N HIS A 153 -13.25 -19.51 10.31
CA HIS A 153 -12.67 -20.86 10.26
C HIS A 153 -11.61 -21.05 9.15
N ALA A 154 -10.48 -20.34 9.26
CA ALA A 154 -9.38 -20.33 8.29
C ALA A 154 -9.69 -19.75 6.89
N THR A 155 -10.87 -19.17 6.70
CA THR A 155 -11.23 -18.44 5.48
C THR A 155 -11.04 -16.94 5.72
N TYR A 156 -10.34 -16.28 4.80
CA TYR A 156 -10.20 -14.83 4.79
C TYR A 156 -11.11 -14.24 3.72
N MET A 157 -11.93 -13.27 4.11
CA MET A 157 -12.81 -12.56 3.19
C MET A 157 -12.31 -11.13 3.02
N LEU A 158 -12.29 -10.67 1.78
CA LEU A 158 -12.14 -9.26 1.42
C LEU A 158 -13.39 -8.87 0.63
N ALA A 159 -14.02 -7.77 0.99
CA ALA A 159 -15.18 -7.23 0.29
C ALA A 159 -14.96 -5.75 -0.02
N ILE A 160 -15.40 -5.32 -1.20
CA ILE A 160 -15.51 -3.91 -1.60
C ILE A 160 -16.90 -3.72 -2.17
N TYR A 161 -17.73 -2.95 -1.48
CA TYR A 161 -19.11 -2.72 -1.89
C TYR A 161 -19.27 -1.65 -2.99
N GLU A 162 -18.28 -0.76 -3.14
CA GLU A 162 -18.24 0.28 -4.19
C GLU A 162 -16.98 0.18 -5.07
N PRO A 163 -16.84 -0.86 -5.92
CA PRO A 163 -15.67 -1.04 -6.78
C PRO A 163 -15.28 0.16 -7.64
N LEU A 164 -16.21 0.75 -8.39
CA LEU A 164 -15.97 1.88 -9.29
C LEU A 164 -15.53 3.11 -8.50
N LEU A 165 -16.23 3.44 -7.42
CA LEU A 165 -15.89 4.59 -6.60
C LEU A 165 -14.51 4.42 -5.95
N THR A 166 -14.18 3.19 -5.52
CA THR A 166 -12.84 2.85 -5.03
C THR A 166 -11.79 3.09 -6.11
N ILE A 167 -11.99 2.60 -7.33
CA ILE A 167 -11.06 2.80 -8.44
C ILE A 167 -10.85 4.29 -8.71
N VAL A 168 -11.92 5.07 -8.85
CA VAL A 168 -11.84 6.48 -9.19
C VAL A 168 -11.19 7.29 -8.07
N LEU A 169 -11.69 7.17 -6.84
CA LEU A 169 -11.18 7.94 -5.70
C LEU A 169 -9.71 7.65 -5.44
N PHE A 170 -9.32 6.38 -5.37
CA PHE A 170 -7.94 6.03 -5.07
C PHE A 170 -7.00 6.29 -6.25
N SER A 171 -7.48 6.30 -7.49
CA SER A 171 -6.68 6.78 -8.63
C SER A 171 -6.38 8.28 -8.51
N LEU A 172 -7.37 9.09 -8.14
CA LEU A 172 -7.19 10.53 -7.92
C LEU A 172 -6.25 10.81 -6.74
N ILE A 173 -6.42 10.08 -5.62
CA ILE A 173 -5.52 10.21 -4.47
C ILE A 173 -4.11 9.75 -4.83
N ALA A 174 -3.96 8.65 -5.58
CA ALA A 174 -2.66 8.15 -6.01
C ALA A 174 -1.91 9.19 -6.85
N LEU A 175 -2.59 9.77 -7.84
CA LEU A 175 -2.02 10.83 -8.68
C LEU A 175 -1.71 12.09 -7.87
N GLY A 176 -2.68 12.58 -7.09
CA GLY A 176 -2.52 13.80 -6.28
C GLY A 176 -1.37 13.71 -5.29
N THR A 177 -1.26 12.60 -4.57
CA THR A 177 -0.17 12.38 -3.60
C THR A 177 1.17 12.10 -4.29
N TYR A 178 1.19 11.46 -5.46
CA TYR A 178 2.40 11.32 -6.27
C TYR A 178 2.92 12.67 -6.78
N TYR A 179 2.04 13.56 -7.24
CA TYR A 179 2.47 14.91 -7.64
C TYR A 179 2.91 15.75 -6.44
N ALA A 180 2.19 15.66 -5.31
CA ALA A 180 2.60 16.30 -4.07
C ALA A 180 3.99 15.82 -3.60
N SER A 181 4.32 14.55 -3.77
CA SER A 181 5.63 14.02 -3.37
C SER A 181 6.80 14.68 -4.11
N LYS A 182 6.57 15.29 -5.28
CA LYS A 182 7.61 16.01 -6.04
C LYS A 182 7.90 17.42 -5.48
N LEU A 183 7.03 17.93 -4.62
CA LEU A 183 7.09 19.29 -4.08
C LEU A 183 7.47 19.33 -2.59
N LEU A 184 7.44 18.17 -1.93
CA LEU A 184 7.62 18.04 -0.48
C LEU A 184 9.07 17.73 -0.11
N SER A 185 9.48 18.09 1.12
CA SER A 185 10.77 17.66 1.67
C SER A 185 10.81 16.15 1.90
N ALA A 186 12.01 15.56 2.00
CA ALA A 186 12.22 14.11 1.98
C ALA A 186 11.33 13.29 2.94
N ASP A 187 11.10 13.80 4.15
CA ASP A 187 10.26 13.12 5.15
C ASP A 187 8.79 13.04 4.72
N TYR A 188 8.26 14.11 4.11
CA TYR A 188 6.88 14.18 3.64
C TYR A 188 6.72 13.61 2.22
N GLU A 189 7.76 13.68 1.37
CA GLU A 189 7.85 12.93 0.10
C GLU A 189 7.56 11.45 0.36
N ARG A 190 8.19 10.88 1.38
CA ARG A 190 8.00 9.48 1.75
C ARG A 190 6.54 9.17 2.12
N LEU A 191 5.89 10.02 2.92
CA LEU A 191 4.49 9.82 3.30
C LEU A 191 3.56 9.92 2.09
N ALA A 192 3.76 10.92 1.24
CA ALA A 192 2.99 11.10 0.02
C ALA A 192 3.14 9.90 -0.93
N LEU A 193 4.36 9.37 -1.08
CA LEU A 193 4.59 8.15 -1.86
C LEU A 193 3.95 6.91 -1.23
N VAL A 194 3.93 6.79 0.09
CA VAL A 194 3.21 5.69 0.77
C VAL A 194 1.72 5.79 0.51
N ALA A 195 1.13 6.98 0.65
CA ALA A 195 -0.27 7.21 0.32
C ALA A 195 -0.59 6.85 -1.13
N ALA A 196 0.28 7.27 -2.07
CA ALA A 196 0.13 6.96 -3.48
C ALA A 196 0.14 5.46 -3.76
N ARG A 197 1.12 4.76 -3.19
CA ARG A 197 1.30 3.31 -3.37
C ARG A 197 0.16 2.51 -2.74
N THR A 198 -0.25 2.84 -1.52
CA THR A 198 -1.40 2.19 -0.86
C THR A 198 -2.69 2.46 -1.63
N SER A 199 -2.84 3.64 -2.23
CA SER A 199 -3.98 3.94 -3.10
C SER A 199 -3.98 3.07 -4.37
N VAL A 200 -2.82 2.85 -5.00
CA VAL A 200 -2.71 1.90 -6.14
C VAL A 200 -3.14 0.48 -5.74
N PHE A 201 -2.81 0.03 -4.52
CA PHE A 201 -3.34 -1.25 -4.00
C PHE A 201 -4.87 -1.25 -3.93
N MET A 202 -5.47 -0.17 -3.39
CA MET A 202 -6.93 -0.04 -3.30
C MET A 202 -7.59 -0.01 -4.68
N VAL A 203 -6.99 0.65 -5.68
CA VAL A 203 -7.47 0.65 -7.07
C VAL A 203 -7.54 -0.79 -7.61
N ASN A 204 -6.49 -1.57 -7.40
CA ASN A 204 -6.46 -2.96 -7.86
C ASN A 204 -7.47 -3.85 -7.13
N PHE A 205 -7.70 -3.64 -5.83
CA PHE A 205 -8.77 -4.35 -5.14
C PHE A 205 -10.15 -3.96 -5.68
N GLY A 206 -10.39 -2.68 -5.98
CA GLY A 206 -11.61 -2.25 -6.64
C GLY A 206 -11.82 -2.98 -7.97
N PHE A 207 -10.80 -3.05 -8.83
CA PHE A 207 -10.89 -3.81 -10.06
C PHE A 207 -11.09 -5.31 -9.83
N TRP A 208 -10.40 -5.90 -8.86
CA TRP A 208 -10.50 -7.32 -8.57
C TRP A 208 -11.91 -7.73 -8.16
N ILE A 209 -12.46 -7.05 -7.16
CA ILE A 209 -13.83 -7.31 -6.68
C ILE A 209 -14.85 -6.96 -7.80
N GLY A 210 -14.69 -5.82 -8.46
CA GLY A 210 -15.58 -5.43 -9.57
C GLY A 210 -15.57 -6.44 -10.72
N SER A 211 -14.43 -7.08 -11.01
CA SER A 211 -14.32 -8.09 -12.08
C SER A 211 -15.05 -9.40 -11.79
N LEU A 212 -15.41 -9.64 -10.53
CA LEU A 212 -16.14 -10.83 -10.09
C LEU A 212 -17.64 -10.55 -9.95
N TRP A 213 -18.00 -9.40 -9.38
CA TRP A 213 -19.39 -9.13 -8.96
C TRP A 213 -19.99 -7.84 -9.54
N GLY A 214 -19.27 -7.12 -10.39
CA GLY A 214 -19.70 -5.82 -10.91
C GLY A 214 -19.77 -4.75 -9.82
N ASP A 215 -20.60 -3.74 -10.03
CA ASP A 215 -20.83 -2.66 -9.07
C ASP A 215 -22.31 -2.28 -9.00
N ARG A 216 -22.80 -2.07 -7.77
CA ARG A 216 -24.19 -1.73 -7.45
C ARG A 216 -24.40 -0.23 -7.22
N LEU A 217 -23.31 0.53 -7.05
CA LEU A 217 -23.30 1.98 -6.81
C LEU A 217 -24.20 2.38 -5.63
N LEU A 218 -24.13 1.64 -4.51
CA LEU A 218 -25.07 1.77 -3.39
C LEU A 218 -24.99 3.17 -2.77
N LEU A 219 -23.80 3.72 -2.58
CA LEU A 219 -23.58 5.04 -2.00
C LEU A 219 -24.17 6.14 -2.89
N ILE A 220 -23.86 6.11 -4.19
CA ILE A 220 -24.35 7.12 -5.14
C ILE A 220 -25.87 7.04 -5.25
N ARG A 221 -26.43 5.83 -5.32
CA ARG A 221 -27.89 5.64 -5.37
C ARG A 221 -28.57 6.07 -4.09
N SER A 222 -27.99 5.75 -2.93
CA SER A 222 -28.47 6.20 -1.62
C SER A 222 -28.55 7.72 -1.55
N LEU A 223 -27.51 8.41 -2.02
CA LEU A 223 -27.47 9.88 -2.09
C LEU A 223 -28.50 10.45 -3.07
N LEU A 224 -28.57 9.92 -4.30
CA LEU A 224 -29.48 10.41 -5.33
C LEU A 224 -30.96 10.18 -4.99
N GLN A 225 -31.27 9.08 -4.29
CA GLN A 225 -32.64 8.71 -3.93
C GLN A 225 -33.04 9.19 -2.53
N GLY A 226 -32.12 9.81 -1.79
CA GLY A 226 -32.36 10.29 -0.42
C GLY A 226 -32.74 9.19 0.58
N ASN A 227 -32.43 7.92 0.27
CA ASN A 227 -32.83 6.78 1.09
C ASN A 227 -31.59 6.02 1.61
N PRO A 228 -31.22 6.19 2.88
CA PRO A 228 -30.04 5.54 3.46
C PRO A 228 -30.18 4.02 3.58
N ASN A 229 -31.39 3.48 3.44
CA ASN A 229 -31.72 2.07 3.59
C ASN A 229 -31.97 1.37 2.24
N LEU A 230 -31.35 1.83 1.15
CA LEU A 230 -31.34 1.15 -0.15
C LEU A 230 -30.59 -0.19 -0.05
N VAL A 231 -31.21 -1.17 0.60
CA VAL A 231 -30.71 -2.53 0.84
C VAL A 231 -31.42 -3.55 -0.06
N THR A 232 -32.38 -3.12 -0.88
CA THR A 232 -33.40 -4.01 -1.45
C THR A 232 -33.21 -4.39 -2.91
N ASN A 233 -32.23 -3.84 -3.64
CA ASN A 233 -31.95 -4.27 -5.01
C ASN A 233 -30.49 -4.72 -5.16
N TYR A 234 -30.29 -6.04 -5.13
CA TYR A 234 -29.00 -6.70 -5.36
C TYR A 234 -28.55 -6.68 -6.82
N SER A 235 -29.35 -6.12 -7.72
CA SER A 235 -29.03 -5.97 -9.14
C SER A 235 -27.81 -5.05 -9.29
N GLU A 236 -26.73 -5.60 -9.85
CA GLU A 236 -25.60 -4.82 -10.32
C GLU A 236 -26.05 -3.79 -11.38
N VAL A 237 -25.50 -2.59 -11.28
CA VAL A 237 -25.72 -1.50 -12.25
C VAL A 237 -24.64 -1.57 -13.32
N ILE A 238 -23.41 -1.84 -12.91
CA ILE A 238 -22.28 -2.05 -13.81
C ILE A 238 -21.95 -3.54 -13.75
N PRO A 239 -22.05 -4.29 -14.86
CA PRO A 239 -21.70 -5.70 -14.87
C PRO A 239 -20.19 -5.92 -14.66
N PRO A 240 -19.73 -7.16 -14.41
CA PRO A 240 -18.32 -7.44 -14.16
C PRO A 240 -17.38 -7.18 -15.36
N LEU A 241 -17.88 -7.33 -16.60
CA LEU A 241 -17.05 -7.29 -17.81
C LEU A 241 -16.28 -5.96 -18.01
N PRO A 242 -16.88 -4.77 -17.83
CA PRO A 242 -16.15 -3.50 -17.81
C PRO A 242 -14.95 -3.47 -16.88
N PHE A 243 -15.04 -4.09 -15.70
CA PHE A 243 -13.91 -4.16 -14.76
C PHE A 243 -12.83 -5.10 -15.25
N VAL A 244 -13.18 -6.24 -15.86
CA VAL A 244 -12.21 -7.17 -16.47
C VAL A 244 -11.38 -6.46 -17.56
N ILE A 245 -12.07 -5.81 -18.50
CA ILE A 245 -11.43 -5.11 -19.62
C ILE A 245 -10.66 -3.89 -19.12
N GLY A 246 -11.28 -3.07 -18.27
CA GLY A 246 -10.67 -1.88 -17.71
C GLY A 246 -9.41 -2.20 -16.91
N TRP A 247 -9.42 -3.27 -16.11
CA TRP A 247 -8.25 -3.68 -15.34
C TRP A 247 -7.11 -4.15 -16.25
N THR A 248 -7.43 -4.93 -17.29
CA THR A 248 -6.45 -5.37 -18.30
C THR A 248 -5.79 -4.17 -18.96
N VAL A 249 -6.58 -3.21 -19.45
CA VAL A 249 -6.07 -2.00 -20.10
C VAL A 249 -5.22 -1.16 -19.13
N ALA A 250 -5.68 -0.97 -17.89
CA ALA A 250 -4.96 -0.21 -16.88
C ALA A 250 -3.62 -0.86 -16.51
N LEU A 251 -3.59 -2.18 -16.31
CA LEU A 251 -2.37 -2.91 -16.00
C LEU A 251 -1.39 -2.91 -17.17
N LEU A 252 -1.86 -3.08 -18.42
CA LEU A 252 -1.01 -2.99 -19.62
C LEU A 252 -0.39 -1.59 -19.73
N GLY A 253 -1.22 -0.55 -19.66
CA GLY A 253 -0.77 0.83 -19.78
C GLY A 253 0.23 1.20 -18.69
N ALA A 254 -0.09 0.88 -17.43
CA ALA A 254 0.80 1.14 -16.30
C ALA A 254 2.10 0.33 -16.38
N GLY A 255 2.03 -0.93 -16.84
CA GLY A 255 3.20 -1.80 -17.00
C GLY A 255 4.14 -1.31 -18.08
N ILE A 256 3.63 -0.97 -19.27
CA ILE A 256 4.41 -0.41 -20.38
C ILE A 256 5.07 0.91 -19.96
N TRP A 257 4.29 1.81 -19.37
CA TRP A 257 4.81 3.07 -18.83
C TRP A 257 5.90 2.84 -17.78
N ALA A 258 5.71 1.89 -16.87
CA ALA A 258 6.69 1.57 -15.84
C ALA A 258 8.00 1.03 -16.40
N VAL A 259 7.95 0.26 -17.50
CA VAL A 259 9.15 -0.21 -18.20
C VAL A 259 9.88 0.95 -18.85
N TRP A 260 9.18 1.82 -19.58
CA TRP A 260 9.78 3.00 -20.22
C TRP A 260 10.43 3.97 -19.23
N GLU A 261 9.77 4.20 -18.09
CA GLU A 261 10.27 5.09 -17.03
C GLU A 261 11.22 4.39 -16.05
N ASN A 262 11.60 3.14 -16.31
CA ASN A 262 12.46 2.31 -15.45
C ASN A 262 11.98 2.26 -13.97
N ARG A 263 10.66 2.21 -13.75
CA ARG A 263 10.00 2.19 -12.44
C ARG A 263 9.81 0.75 -11.95
N ARG A 264 10.89 0.12 -11.50
CA ARG A 264 10.89 -1.29 -11.02
C ARG A 264 9.76 -1.65 -10.05
N TRP A 265 9.45 -0.76 -9.09
CA TRP A 265 8.35 -0.99 -8.16
C TRP A 265 7.01 -1.16 -8.89
N MET A 266 6.71 -0.27 -9.85
CA MET A 266 5.46 -0.32 -10.60
C MET A 266 5.42 -1.55 -11.52
N VAL A 267 6.53 -1.90 -12.19
CA VAL A 267 6.64 -3.14 -13.00
C VAL A 267 6.25 -4.37 -12.19
N ASN A 268 6.83 -4.52 -10.99
CA ASN A 268 6.55 -5.67 -10.13
C ASN A 268 5.10 -5.69 -9.65
N ILE A 269 4.54 -4.53 -9.26
CA ILE A 269 3.15 -4.42 -8.84
C ILE A 269 2.20 -4.77 -9.99
N THR A 270 2.43 -4.25 -11.19
CA THR A 270 1.61 -4.57 -12.37
C THR A 270 1.70 -6.03 -12.74
N ALA A 271 2.89 -6.66 -12.64
CA ALA A 271 3.06 -8.08 -12.92
C ALA A 271 2.31 -8.97 -11.91
N VAL A 272 2.38 -8.64 -10.62
CA VAL A 272 1.64 -9.34 -9.56
C VAL A 272 0.13 -9.24 -9.79
N PHE A 273 -0.39 -8.03 -10.04
CA PHE A 273 -1.82 -7.85 -10.28
C PHE A 273 -2.29 -8.41 -11.62
N PHE A 274 -1.42 -8.47 -12.64
CA PHE A 274 -1.70 -9.25 -13.86
C PHE A 274 -1.86 -10.73 -13.55
N GLY A 275 -0.99 -11.29 -12.71
CA GLY A 275 -1.12 -12.67 -12.22
C GLY A 275 -2.46 -12.86 -11.51
N ILE A 276 -2.78 -12.01 -10.53
CA ILE A 276 -4.05 -12.08 -9.79
C ILE A 276 -5.24 -11.99 -10.76
N HIS A 277 -5.22 -11.04 -11.70
CA HIS A 277 -6.28 -10.88 -12.70
C HIS A 277 -6.43 -12.14 -13.56
N PHE A 278 -5.33 -12.64 -14.12
CA PHE A 278 -5.29 -13.86 -14.92
C PHE A 278 -5.87 -15.06 -14.16
N TYR A 279 -5.42 -15.31 -12.93
CA TYR A 279 -5.90 -16.44 -12.14
C TYR A 279 -7.34 -16.32 -11.71
N THR A 280 -7.78 -15.11 -11.39
CA THR A 280 -9.18 -14.84 -11.08
C THR A 280 -10.03 -15.28 -12.27
N GLN A 281 -9.73 -14.80 -13.47
CA GLN A 281 -10.50 -15.15 -14.67
C GLN A 281 -10.32 -16.61 -15.09
N TRP A 282 -9.15 -17.20 -14.86
CA TRP A 282 -8.85 -18.61 -15.11
C TRP A 282 -9.76 -19.52 -14.29
N PHE A 283 -9.80 -19.31 -12.97
CA PHE A 283 -10.59 -20.16 -12.08
C PHE A 283 -12.09 -19.87 -12.16
N GLU A 284 -12.52 -18.65 -12.47
CA GLU A 284 -13.94 -18.36 -12.75
C GLU A 284 -14.44 -19.13 -13.98
N ARG A 285 -13.61 -19.32 -15.00
CA ARG A 285 -14.01 -19.99 -16.26
C ARG A 285 -13.79 -21.51 -16.24
N LEU A 286 -12.71 -21.96 -15.63
CA LEU A 286 -12.29 -23.38 -15.66
C LEU A 286 -12.56 -24.12 -14.36
N GLY A 287 -12.93 -23.41 -13.29
CA GLY A 287 -13.16 -23.97 -11.97
C GLY A 287 -11.91 -24.56 -11.32
N LEU A 288 -12.12 -25.20 -10.17
CA LEU A 288 -11.06 -25.82 -9.35
C LEU A 288 -10.77 -27.28 -9.73
N ALA A 289 -11.04 -27.66 -10.98
CA ALA A 289 -10.74 -29.01 -11.45
C ALA A 289 -9.22 -29.30 -11.32
N PRO A 290 -8.79 -30.53 -10.99
CA PRO A 290 -7.37 -30.84 -10.77
C PRO A 290 -6.45 -30.41 -11.92
N MET A 291 -6.90 -30.60 -13.17
CA MET A 291 -6.16 -30.15 -14.36
C MET A 291 -6.06 -28.63 -14.47
N SER A 292 -7.13 -27.90 -14.14
CA SER A 292 -7.14 -26.44 -14.12
C SER A 292 -6.13 -25.91 -13.09
N VAL A 293 -6.08 -26.52 -11.91
CA VAL A 293 -5.12 -26.17 -10.85
C VAL A 293 -3.69 -26.49 -11.26
N LEU A 294 -3.43 -27.67 -11.84
CA LEU A 294 -2.10 -28.07 -12.29
C LEU A 294 -1.56 -27.14 -13.38
N VAL A 295 -2.34 -26.94 -14.45
CA VAL A 295 -1.94 -26.07 -15.58
C VAL A 295 -1.80 -24.64 -15.09
N GLY A 296 -2.73 -24.18 -14.26
CA GLY A 296 -2.64 -22.89 -13.59
C GLY A 296 -1.32 -22.76 -12.82
N GLY A 297 -0.96 -23.71 -11.97
CA GLY A 297 0.30 -23.69 -11.22
C GLY A 297 1.55 -23.64 -12.12
N LEU A 298 1.58 -24.43 -13.19
CA LEU A 298 2.71 -24.45 -14.14
C LEU A 298 2.87 -23.10 -14.86
N LEU A 299 1.77 -22.46 -15.26
CA LEU A 299 1.81 -21.12 -15.84
C LEU A 299 2.34 -20.07 -14.85
N MET A 300 2.03 -20.21 -13.55
CA MET A 300 2.51 -19.27 -12.53
C MET A 300 4.03 -19.35 -12.42
N LEU A 301 4.57 -20.56 -12.39
CA LEU A 301 6.01 -20.78 -12.36
C LEU A 301 6.68 -20.20 -13.60
N ALA A 302 6.09 -20.40 -14.79
CA ALA A 302 6.60 -19.81 -16.03
C ALA A 302 6.59 -18.26 -15.97
N PHE A 303 5.51 -17.65 -15.50
CA PHE A 303 5.43 -16.19 -15.34
C PHE A 303 6.42 -15.66 -14.31
N ALA A 304 6.58 -16.35 -13.17
CA ALA A 304 7.55 -15.99 -12.14
C ALA A 304 9.00 -16.03 -12.68
N LEU A 305 9.35 -17.08 -13.42
CA LEU A 305 10.65 -17.19 -14.09
C LEU A 305 10.84 -16.09 -15.14
N GLY A 306 9.80 -15.77 -15.92
CA GLY A 306 9.81 -14.68 -16.88
C GLY A 306 10.05 -13.31 -16.23
N LEU A 307 9.34 -13.01 -15.14
CA LEU A 307 9.51 -11.77 -14.38
C LEU A 307 10.91 -11.69 -13.75
N TRP A 308 11.41 -12.79 -13.20
CA TRP A 308 12.77 -12.86 -12.65
C TRP A 308 13.82 -12.60 -13.72
N ALA A 309 13.71 -13.25 -14.89
CA ALA A 309 14.62 -13.05 -16.00
C ALA A 309 14.55 -11.60 -16.54
N PHE A 310 13.36 -11.02 -16.63
CA PHE A 310 13.14 -9.63 -17.03
C PHE A 310 13.80 -8.64 -16.07
N ASN A 311 13.56 -8.79 -14.76
CA ASN A 311 14.16 -7.95 -13.74
C ASN A 311 15.69 -8.05 -13.72
N ARG A 312 16.25 -9.24 -13.97
CA ARG A 312 17.70 -9.42 -14.10
C ARG A 312 18.27 -8.67 -15.29
N ARG A 313 17.58 -8.67 -16.45
CA ARG A 313 17.99 -7.90 -17.63
C ARG A 313 17.96 -6.40 -17.39
N LEU A 314 16.94 -5.90 -16.68
CA LEU A 314 16.86 -4.49 -16.26
C LEU A 314 17.89 -4.10 -15.19
N ALA A 315 18.56 -5.06 -14.56
CA ALA A 315 19.61 -4.83 -13.57
C ALA A 315 21.02 -4.78 -14.18
N THR A 316 21.25 -5.46 -15.31
CA THR A 316 22.46 -5.32 -16.11
C THR A 316 22.44 -4.01 -16.89
N PRO A 317 23.42 -3.10 -16.72
CA PRO A 317 23.60 -2.00 -17.64
C PRO A 317 23.82 -2.61 -19.02
N THR A 318 22.99 -2.27 -20.00
CA THR A 318 23.33 -2.51 -21.39
C THR A 318 24.60 -1.70 -21.67
N GLY A 319 25.74 -2.39 -21.68
CA GLY A 319 26.98 -1.89 -22.22
C GLY A 319 26.77 -1.61 -23.70
N ALA A 320 26.32 -0.39 -23.98
CA ALA A 320 26.37 0.22 -25.29
C ALA A 320 26.74 1.70 -25.06
N SER A 321 27.89 1.92 -24.43
CA SER A 321 28.72 3.04 -24.86
C SER A 321 29.07 2.74 -26.31
N ARG A 322 28.32 3.34 -27.25
CA ARG A 322 28.90 3.67 -28.54
C ARG A 322 30.16 4.47 -28.22
N THR A 323 31.30 3.83 -28.41
CA THR A 323 32.61 4.43 -28.36
C THR A 323 32.59 5.63 -29.29
N TRP A 324 32.75 6.83 -28.75
CA TRP A 324 33.01 8.06 -29.52
C TRP A 324 34.50 8.14 -29.89
N GLU A 325 35.13 7.02 -30.25
CA GLU A 325 36.56 6.92 -30.55
C GLU A 325 36.88 6.64 -32.04
N GLU A 326 35.97 6.99 -32.97
CA GLU A 326 36.25 6.92 -34.42
C GLU A 326 36.00 8.24 -35.17
N VAL A 327 36.15 9.39 -34.50
CA VAL A 327 36.34 10.68 -35.20
C VAL A 327 37.54 11.38 -34.56
N GLY A 328 38.74 10.99 -34.96
CA GLY A 328 39.97 11.55 -34.41
C GLY A 328 41.27 10.83 -34.79
N GLN A 329 41.40 10.38 -36.03
CA GLN A 329 42.69 10.25 -36.72
C GLN A 329 42.55 10.75 -38.15
#